data_AF-A0A3M1IRC2-F1
#
_entry.id   AF-A0A3M1IRC2-F1
#
_cell.length_a   1.000
_cell.length_b   1.000
_cell.length_c   1.000
_cell.angle_alpha   90.00
_cell.angle_beta   90.00
_cell.angle_gamma   90.00
#
_symmetry.space_group_name_H-M   'P 1'
#
loop_
_entity.id
_entity.type
_entity.pdbx_description
1 polymer ?
#
loop_
_entity_poly.entity_id
_entity_poly.type
_entity_poly.pdbx_seq_one_letter_code
_entity_poly.pdbx_strand_id
1 'polypeptide(L)'
;MVVLLDIGKNLHWVSVTTAAGRQLVWPRRLPANRNGMLEFQTIVHTLIEQYRPGLVLFGHEPCSVYHEPWARMLRQFIAGYAAAECAPVFKYRHFNPYQVKLARCQTTMRHRKSDPRDLAAMFDLA
;
A
#
# COMPACT_ATOMS: atom_id res chain seq x y z
N MET A 1 10.06 -0.17 -6.02
CA MET A 1 9.10 0.79 -5.44
C MET A 1 8.21 0.03 -4.47
N VAL A 2 7.91 0.59 -3.30
CA VAL A 2 7.05 -0.04 -2.29
C VAL A 2 5.77 0.78 -2.17
N VAL A 3 4.62 0.13 -2.33
CA VAL A 3 3.28 0.72 -2.27
C VAL A 3 2.54 0.05 -1.12
N LEU A 4 2.17 0.83 -0.11
CA LEU A 4 1.52 0.32 1.10
C LEU A 4 0.14 0.92 1.24
N LEU A 5 -0.82 0.08 1.60
CA LEU A 5 -2.20 0.46 1.88
C LEU A 5 -2.61 0.02 3.28
N ASP A 6 -3.17 0.94 4.06
CA ASP A 6 -3.94 0.65 5.27
C ASP A 6 -5.43 0.83 4.93
N ILE A 7 -6.20 -0.26 5.05
CA ILE A 7 -7.56 -0.35 4.52
C ILE A 7 -8.56 -0.39 5.69
N GLY A 8 -9.13 0.76 6.02
CA GLY A 8 -10.22 0.89 7.00
C GLY A 8 -11.63 0.82 6.41
N LYS A 9 -12.65 0.93 7.27
CA LYS A 9 -14.08 0.87 6.89
C LYS A 9 -14.52 2.00 5.96
N ASN A 10 -14.15 3.24 6.27
CA ASN A 10 -14.64 4.45 5.60
C ASN A 10 -13.52 5.23 4.88
N LEU A 11 -12.28 4.91 5.22
CA LEU A 11 -11.09 5.63 4.81
C LEU A 11 -9.95 4.65 4.67
N HIS A 12 -9.13 4.86 3.66
CA HIS A 12 -7.88 4.15 3.47
C HIS A 12 -6.73 5.15 3.48
N TRP A 13 -5.54 4.64 3.72
CA TRP A 13 -4.32 5.42 3.62
C TRP A 13 -3.34 4.73 2.71
N VAL A 14 -2.73 5.51 1.81
CA VAL A 14 -1.69 5.04 0.91
C VAL A 14 -0.37 5.76 1.19
N SER A 15 0.74 5.04 1.09
CA SER A 15 2.06 5.64 0.97
C SER A 15 2.86 4.92 -0.12
N VAL A 16 3.75 5.67 -0.77
CA VAL A 16 4.67 5.11 -1.76
C VAL A 16 6.09 5.56 -1.48
N THR A 17 7.03 4.62 -1.45
CA THR A 17 8.45 4.85 -1.20
C THR A 17 9.32 4.17 -2.26
N THR A 18 10.53 4.67 -2.47
CA THR A 18 11.57 3.95 -3.19
C THR A 18 12.16 2.85 -2.30
N ALA A 19 12.90 1.91 -2.89
CA ALA A 19 13.64 0.89 -2.11
C ALA A 19 14.71 1.50 -1.19
N ALA A 20 15.20 2.71 -1.52
CA ALA A 20 16.14 3.47 -0.69
C ALA A 20 15.44 4.30 0.41
N GLY A 21 14.13 4.11 0.63
CA GLY A 21 13.37 4.81 1.67
C GLY A 21 12.96 6.23 1.33
N ARG A 22 13.17 6.72 0.10
CA ARG A 22 12.70 8.05 -0.30
C ARG A 22 11.18 8.03 -0.48
N GLN A 23 10.47 8.90 0.23
CA GLN A 23 9.03 9.06 0.08
C GLN A 23 8.69 9.67 -1.29
N LEU A 24 7.87 8.97 -2.08
CA LEU A 24 7.29 9.47 -3.33
C LEU A 24 5.88 10.01 -3.10
N VAL A 25 5.12 9.37 -2.22
CA VAL A 25 3.79 9.81 -1.77
C VAL A 25 3.77 9.70 -0.25
N TRP A 26 3.74 10.85 0.42
CA TRP A 26 3.48 10.92 1.86
C TRP A 26 2.13 10.28 2.18
N PRO A 27 1.94 9.70 3.38
CA PRO A 27 0.67 9.10 3.79
C PRO A 27 -0.53 9.98 3.42
N ARG A 28 -1.32 9.49 2.47
CA ARG A 28 -2.45 10.21 1.87
C ARG A 28 -3.73 9.42 2.10
N ARG A 29 -4.79 10.14 2.47
CA ARG A 29 -6.12 9.59 2.63
C ARG A 29 -6.76 9.31 1.29
N LEU A 30 -7.45 8.18 1.18
CA LEU A 30 -8.27 7.81 0.05
C LEU A 30 -9.68 7.44 0.54
N PRO A 31 -10.75 7.91 -0.10
CA PRO A 31 -12.10 7.51 0.28
C PRO A 31 -12.32 6.02 0.02
N ALA A 32 -13.12 5.35 0.85
CA ALA A 32 -13.37 3.91 0.73
C ALA A 32 -14.34 3.49 -0.40
N ASN A 33 -14.50 4.35 -1.41
CA ASN A 33 -15.41 4.15 -2.53
C ASN A 33 -14.63 4.00 -3.85
N ARG A 34 -15.38 3.86 -4.95
CA ARG A 34 -14.80 3.71 -6.30
C ARG A 34 -13.85 4.85 -6.67
N ASN A 35 -14.15 6.09 -6.25
CA ASN A 35 -13.30 7.24 -6.57
C ASN A 35 -11.92 7.11 -5.91
N GLY A 36 -11.87 6.61 -4.66
CA GLY A 36 -10.59 6.39 -3.99
C GLY A 36 -9.76 5.28 -4.64
N MET A 37 -10.40 4.25 -5.18
CA MET A 37 -9.70 3.24 -5.97
C MET A 37 -9.16 3.80 -7.30
N LEU A 38 -9.95 4.62 -8.01
CA LEU A 38 -9.47 5.28 -9.23
C LEU A 38 -8.29 6.21 -8.93
N GLU A 39 -8.39 7.01 -7.87
CA GLU A 39 -7.32 7.87 -7.40
C GLU A 39 -6.05 7.08 -7.06
N PHE A 40 -6.20 5.96 -6.34
CA PHE A 40 -5.10 5.03 -6.06
C PHE A 40 -4.43 4.52 -7.35
N GLN A 41 -5.22 4.05 -8.31
CA GLN A 41 -4.70 3.53 -9.59
C GLN A 41 -3.95 4.61 -10.36
N THR A 42 -4.50 5.84 -10.43
CA THR A 42 -3.83 6.99 -11.05
C THR A 42 -2.50 7.27 -10.37
N ILE A 43 -2.44 7.33 -9.03
CA ILE A 43 -1.20 7.55 -8.29
C ILE A 43 -0.15 6.50 -8.67
N VAL A 44 -0.50 5.22 -8.62
CA VAL A 44 0.46 4.13 -8.88
C VAL A 44 0.89 4.13 -10.35
N HIS A 45 -0.04 4.33 -11.28
CA HIS A 45 0.25 4.37 -12.71
C HIS A 45 1.22 5.52 -13.05
N THR A 46 0.95 6.74 -12.59
CA THR A 46 1.83 7.89 -12.81
C THR A 46 3.23 7.65 -12.26
N LEU A 47 3.36 7.05 -11.07
CA LEU A 47 4.68 6.75 -10.50
C LEU A 47 5.41 5.65 -11.28
N ILE A 48 4.69 4.67 -11.83
CA ILE A 48 5.28 3.65 -12.69
C ILE A 48 5.79 4.28 -13.98
N GLU A 49 5.00 5.13 -14.64
CA GLU A 49 5.42 5.81 -15.87
C GLU A 49 6.63 6.73 -15.63
N GLN A 50 6.61 7.48 -14.53
CA GLN A 50 7.65 8.44 -14.19
C GLN A 50 8.97 7.78 -13.78
N TYR A 51 8.92 6.74 -12.94
CA TYR A 51 10.12 6.15 -12.34
C TYR A 51 10.53 4.82 -12.96
N ARG A 52 9.70 4.23 -13.83
CA ARG A 52 9.92 2.94 -14.52
C ARG A 52 10.58 1.89 -13.62
N PRO A 53 10.01 1.60 -12.44
CA PRO A 53 10.62 0.64 -11.54
C PRO A 53 10.72 -0.74 -12.20
N GLY A 54 11.75 -1.53 -11.88
CA GLY A 54 11.78 -2.94 -12.28
C GLY A 54 10.85 -3.82 -11.44
N LEU A 55 10.56 -3.39 -10.20
CA LEU A 55 9.77 -4.11 -9.22
C LEU A 55 8.88 -3.17 -8.41
N VAL A 56 7.61 -3.55 -8.26
CA VAL A 56 6.65 -2.96 -7.33
C VAL A 56 6.28 -3.98 -6.27
N LEU A 57 6.66 -3.68 -5.02
CA LEU A 57 6.18 -4.41 -3.84
C LEU A 57 4.90 -3.72 -3.39
N PHE A 58 3.77 -4.39 -3.57
CA PHE A 58 2.49 -3.95 -3.06
C PHE A 58 2.19 -4.71 -1.78
N GLY A 59 1.75 -4.02 -0.72
CA GLY A 59 1.21 -4.72 0.43
C GLY A 59 0.21 -3.95 1.27
N HIS A 60 -0.60 -4.71 1.99
CA HIS A 60 -1.61 -4.18 2.88
C HIS A 60 -1.83 -5.12 4.07
N GLU A 61 -2.33 -4.56 5.16
CA GLU A 61 -2.76 -5.32 6.34
C GLU A 61 -4.24 -5.71 6.19
N PRO A 62 -4.60 -7.00 6.15
CA PRO A 62 -5.99 -7.45 6.14
C PRO A 62 -6.60 -7.28 7.54
N CYS A 63 -6.99 -6.05 7.87
CA CYS A 63 -7.78 -5.77 9.06
C CYS A 63 -9.28 -5.90 8.72
N SER A 64 -9.97 -6.86 9.35
CA SER A 64 -11.42 -7.11 9.19
C SER A 64 -11.86 -7.45 7.77
N VAL A 65 -13.17 -7.47 7.48
CA VAL A 65 -13.74 -7.82 6.16
C VAL A 65 -13.63 -6.71 5.10
N TYR A 66 -13.33 -5.47 5.51
CA TYR A 66 -13.36 -4.32 4.59
C TYR A 66 -12.26 -4.34 3.53
N HIS A 67 -11.20 -5.13 3.73
CA HIS A 67 -10.12 -5.24 2.76
C HIS A 67 -10.47 -6.07 1.53
N GLU A 68 -11.46 -6.96 1.60
CA GLU A 68 -11.71 -7.93 0.53
C GLU A 68 -12.09 -7.30 -0.82
N PRO A 69 -12.99 -6.29 -0.88
CA PRO A 69 -13.32 -5.65 -2.15
C PRO A 69 -12.11 -4.95 -2.76
N TRP A 70 -11.30 -4.28 -1.94
CA TRP A 70 -10.07 -3.62 -2.39
C TRP A 70 -9.02 -4.64 -2.86
N ALA A 71 -8.77 -5.68 -2.09
CA ALA A 71 -7.82 -6.74 -2.45
C ALA A 71 -8.17 -7.38 -3.80
N ARG A 72 -9.46 -7.60 -4.07
CA ARG A 72 -9.94 -8.11 -5.37
C ARG A 72 -9.62 -7.15 -6.51
N MET A 73 -9.94 -5.87 -6.35
CA MET A 73 -9.69 -4.84 -7.36
C MET A 73 -8.20 -4.60 -7.59
N LEU A 74 -7.38 -4.67 -6.54
CA LEU A 74 -5.93 -4.56 -6.62
C LEU A 74 -5.31 -5.72 -7.40
N ARG A 75 -5.79 -6.95 -7.18
CA ARG A 75 -5.37 -8.11 -7.96
C ARG A 75 -5.70 -7.97 -9.44
N GLN A 76 -6.88 -7.44 -9.77
CA GLN A 76 -7.27 -7.16 -11.17
C GLN A 76 -6.36 -6.09 -11.80
N PHE A 77 -6.08 -5.01 -11.07
CA PHE A 77 -5.15 -3.97 -11.51
C PHE A 77 -3.74 -4.53 -11.80
N ILE A 78 -3.21 -5.34 -10.89
CA ILE A 78 -1.90 -5.98 -11.04
C ILE A 78 -1.88 -6.98 -12.21
N ALA A 79 -2.94 -7.78 -12.36
CA ALA A 79 -3.05 -8.73 -13.46
C ALA A 79 -3.02 -8.05 -14.83
N GLY A 80 -3.53 -6.81 -14.94
CA GLY A 80 -3.43 -6.02 -16.17
C GLY A 80 -1.99 -5.74 -16.61
N TYR A 81 -1.07 -5.49 -15.67
CA TYR A 81 0.35 -5.31 -15.98
C TYR A 81 1.03 -6.63 -16.36
N ALA A 82 0.69 -7.72 -15.67
CA ALA A 82 1.25 -9.04 -15.97
C ALA A 82 0.84 -9.53 -17.37
N ALA A 83 -0.41 -9.33 -17.76
CA ALA A 83 -0.93 -9.73 -19.08
C ALA A 83 -0.31 -8.93 -20.24
N ALA A 84 0.13 -7.70 -19.98
CA ALA A 84 0.74 -6.84 -20.99
C ALA A 84 2.22 -7.15 -21.25
N GLU A 85 2.81 -8.14 -20.56
CA GLU A 85 4.27 -8.40 -20.53
C GLU A 85 5.10 -7.14 -20.24
N CYS A 86 4.49 -6.16 -19.56
CA CYS A 86 5.09 -4.86 -19.31
C CYS A 86 5.74 -4.83 -17.93
N ALA A 87 6.90 -4.17 -17.83
CA ALA A 87 7.45 -3.77 -16.53
C ALA A 87 6.46 -2.78 -15.83
N PRO A 88 6.36 -2.81 -14.49
CA PRO A 88 7.15 -3.56 -13.52
C PRO A 88 6.63 -4.96 -13.21
N VAL A 89 7.50 -5.82 -12.67
CA VAL A 89 7.06 -7.00 -11.93
C VAL A 89 6.35 -6.54 -10.66
N PHE A 90 5.18 -7.11 -10.37
CA PHE A 90 4.47 -6.88 -9.12
C PHE A 90 4.63 -8.06 -8.16
N LYS A 91 4.90 -7.77 -6.89
CA LYS A 91 4.74 -8.74 -5.79
C LYS A 91 3.71 -8.21 -4.81
N TYR A 92 2.73 -9.05 -4.49
CA TYR A 92 1.63 -8.71 -3.60
C TYR A 92 1.80 -9.42 -2.26
N ARG A 93 1.81 -8.67 -1.15
CA ARG A 93 2.04 -9.20 0.19
C ARG A 93 0.95 -8.76 1.16
N HIS A 94 0.43 -9.71 1.93
CA HIS A 94 -0.33 -9.38 3.14
C HIS A 94 0.63 -9.24 4.32
N PHE A 95 0.46 -8.20 5.13
CA PHE A 95 1.15 -8.06 6.40
C PHE A 95 0.30 -8.66 7.52
N ASN A 96 0.92 -9.38 8.44
CA ASN A 96 0.21 -9.90 9.61
C ASN A 96 -0.11 -8.73 10.56
N PRO A 97 -1.39 -8.49 10.91
CA PRO A 97 -1.78 -7.40 11.82
C PRO A 97 -1.02 -7.36 13.14
N TYR A 98 -0.71 -8.54 13.69
CA TYR A 98 0.07 -8.65 14.92
C TYR A 98 1.50 -8.14 14.73
N GLN A 99 2.14 -8.47 13.59
CA GLN A 99 3.50 -8.00 13.28
C GLN A 99 3.54 -6.49 13.04
N VAL A 100 2.56 -5.93 12.33
CA VAL A 100 2.45 -4.48 12.13
C VAL A 100 2.29 -3.77 13.48
N LYS A 101 1.45 -4.31 14.37
CA LYS A 101 1.30 -3.80 15.73
C LYS A 101 2.60 -3.86 16.53
N LEU A 102 3.33 -4.96 16.49
CA LEU A 102 4.61 -5.09 17.20
C LEU A 102 5.66 -4.11 16.66
N ALA A 103 5.85 -4.05 15.34
CA ALA A 103 6.78 -3.14 14.70
C ALA A 103 6.49 -1.67 15.06
N ARG A 104 5.22 -1.26 15.01
CA ARG A 104 4.79 0.07 15.44
C ARG A 104 5.13 0.38 16.91
N CYS A 105 4.97 -0.59 17.81
CA CYS A 105 5.28 -0.41 19.23
C CYS A 105 6.79 -0.35 19.50
N GLN A 106 7.62 -1.01 18.69
CA GLN A 106 9.07 -0.96 18.81
C GLN A 106 9.62 0.41 18.39
N THR A 107 9.05 1.02 17.36
CA THR A 107 9.53 2.31 16.81
C THR A 107 8.91 3.53 17.50
N THR A 108 7.80 3.37 18.22
CA THR A 108 7.13 4.49 18.90
C THR A 108 6.73 4.17 20.33
N MET A 109 7.23 4.95 21.30
CA MET A 109 6.83 4.87 22.73
C MET A 109 5.41 5.41 23.00
N ARG A 110 4.61 5.71 21.97
CA ARG A 110 3.26 6.27 22.11
C ARG A 110 2.21 5.17 21.95
N HIS A 111 1.34 5.03 22.95
CA HIS A 111 0.22 4.08 22.93
C HIS A 111 -0.85 4.36 21.85
N ARG A 112 -0.96 5.59 21.34
CA ARG A 112 -2.02 5.96 20.39
C ARG A 112 -1.67 5.56 18.96
N LYS A 113 -2.51 4.69 18.38
CA LYS A 113 -2.51 4.27 16.98
C LYS A 113 -2.83 5.45 16.03
N SER A 114 -2.20 5.46 14.86
CA SER A 114 -2.62 6.28 13.71
C SER A 114 -2.25 5.58 12.41
N ASP A 115 -3.11 5.64 11.40
CA ASP A 115 -2.93 4.95 10.12
C ASP A 115 -1.59 5.27 9.40
N PRO A 116 -1.06 6.53 9.41
CA PRO A 116 0.28 6.81 8.89
C PRO A 116 1.43 6.05 9.58
N ARG A 117 1.26 5.66 10.86
CA ARG A 117 2.26 4.87 11.58
C ARG A 117 2.17 3.39 11.24
N ASP A 118 0.97 2.90 10.90
CA ASP A 118 0.80 1.53 10.42
C ASP A 118 1.46 1.38 9.05
N LEU A 119 1.33 2.39 8.19
CA LEU A 119 2.08 2.46 6.92
C LEU A 119 3.61 2.43 7.14
N ALA A 120 4.12 3.22 8.10
CA ALA A 120 5.55 3.19 8.43
C ALA A 120 5.99 1.82 8.97
N ALA A 121 5.21 1.23 9.89
CA ALA A 121 5.51 -0.10 10.43
C ALA A 121 5.44 -1.21 9.37
N MET A 122 4.53 -1.12 8.40
CA MET A 122 4.50 -2.02 7.25
C MET A 122 5.75 -1.86 6.36
N PHE A 123 6.25 -0.64 6.20
CA PHE A 123 7.49 -0.39 5.45
C PHE A 123 8.70 -1.06 6.12
N ASP A 124 8.81 -0.99 7.45
CA ASP A 124 9.88 -1.65 8.20
C ASP A 124 9.85 -3.19 8.07
N LEU A 125 8.70 -3.77 7.69
CA LEU A 125 8.50 -5.21 7.51
C LEU A 125 8.61 -5.67 6.04
N ALA A 126 8.65 -4.73 5.09
CA ALA A 126 8.50 -4.97 3.65
C ALA A 126 9.78 -5.53 3.01
#